data_AF-I0R8X3-F1
#
_entry.id   AF-I0R8X3-F1
#
_cell.length_a   1.000
_cell.length_b   1.000
_cell.length_c   1.000
_cell.angle_alpha   90.00
_cell.angle_beta   90.00
_cell.angle_gamma   90.00
#
_symmetry.space_group_name_H-M   'P 1'
#
loop_
_entity.id
_entity.type
_entity.pdbx_description
1 polymer ?
#
loop_
_entity_poly.entity_id
_entity_poly.type
_entity_poly.pdbx_seq_one_letter_code
_entity_poly.pdbx_strand_id
1 'polypeptide(L)'
;MNILLQESAEIIKDYFGERLNKMIVERAVFGLFFSGVKISTGHGGLCFTPVKEIPEAVCCPSSAKAMPLSGKLSGRSVKSYLDDLSHANILRKTLAIATLNALSACYWEENKDLDYKIEMDVDSFDVMKIPQGKKSVVIGALVPMLKKLLAADADFKVLEMDSRTLKGKELEHFAQSKDAGLYLPDSDLDVITGVTILNDTLPDLLAMCKPGADILVTGPTAGMIPDAFFKRGVTVMGGILVTKPDELLDIISEGGSGYHFFGKSAERIVIYRNK
;
A
#
# COMPACT_ATOMS: atom_id res chain seq x y z
N MET A 1 11.06 -0.38 12.89
CA MET A 1 11.15 -1.10 11.61
C MET A 1 9.84 -1.85 11.43
N ASN A 2 9.11 -1.61 10.35
CA ASN A 2 7.86 -2.32 10.08
C ASN A 2 8.14 -3.81 9.81
N ILE A 3 7.74 -4.65 10.77
CA ILE A 3 7.96 -6.10 10.73
C ILE A 3 7.24 -6.79 9.57
N LEU A 4 6.14 -6.22 9.07
CA LEU A 4 5.43 -6.78 7.91
C LEU A 4 6.28 -6.63 6.65
N LEU A 5 6.91 -5.46 6.45
CA LEU A 5 7.84 -5.26 5.33
C LEU A 5 9.06 -6.18 5.42
N GLN A 6 9.59 -6.37 6.63
CA GLN A 6 10.73 -7.24 6.85
C GLN A 6 10.40 -8.70 6.50
N GLU A 7 9.35 -9.27 7.10
CA GLU A 7 8.97 -10.67 6.86
C GLU A 7 8.58 -10.89 5.38
N SER A 8 7.82 -9.98 4.77
CA SER A 8 7.48 -10.07 3.33
C SER A 8 8.75 -10.02 2.44
N ALA A 9 9.72 -9.16 2.78
CA ALA A 9 10.97 -9.10 2.03
C ALA A 9 11.85 -10.34 2.24
N GLU A 10 11.85 -10.94 3.43
CA GLU A 10 12.56 -12.19 3.73
C GLU A 10 12.01 -13.34 2.89
N ILE A 11 10.68 -13.53 2.84
CA ILE A 11 10.05 -14.55 1.99
C ILE A 11 10.44 -14.39 0.51
N ILE A 12 10.39 -13.15 0.00
CA ILE A 12 10.77 -12.85 -1.38
C ILE A 12 12.28 -13.09 -1.60
N LYS A 13 13.13 -12.71 -0.65
CA LYS A 13 14.58 -12.95 -0.73
C LYS A 13 14.91 -14.44 -0.74
N ASP A 14 14.24 -15.22 0.10
CA ASP A 14 14.45 -16.67 0.19
C ASP A 14 13.99 -17.37 -1.09
N TYR A 15 12.85 -16.97 -1.66
CA TYR A 15 12.33 -17.54 -2.90
C TYR A 15 13.26 -17.28 -4.10
N PHE A 16 13.65 -16.01 -4.32
CA PHE A 16 14.47 -15.67 -5.50
C PHE A 16 15.95 -16.02 -5.30
N GLY A 17 16.44 -16.04 -4.05
CA GLY A 17 17.83 -16.36 -3.70
C GLY A 17 18.84 -15.58 -4.55
N GLU A 18 19.80 -16.32 -5.12
CA GLU A 18 20.86 -15.77 -5.98
C GLU A 18 20.34 -15.08 -7.26
N ARG A 19 19.09 -15.33 -7.68
CA ARG A 19 18.51 -14.66 -8.86
C ARG A 19 18.42 -13.15 -8.64
N LEU A 20 18.21 -12.69 -7.40
CA LEU A 20 18.17 -11.27 -7.07
C LEU A 20 19.46 -10.53 -7.42
N ASN A 21 20.61 -11.23 -7.42
CA ASN A 21 21.91 -10.63 -7.74
C ASN A 21 21.99 -10.19 -9.21
N LYS A 22 21.13 -10.74 -10.08
CA LYS A 22 21.05 -10.40 -11.50
C LYS A 22 19.90 -9.44 -11.83
N MET A 23 19.04 -9.13 -10.85
CA MET A 23 17.88 -8.27 -11.06
C MET A 23 18.21 -6.81 -10.76
N ILE A 24 17.76 -5.94 -11.65
CA ILE A 24 17.89 -4.48 -11.50
C ILE A 24 16.51 -3.82 -11.60
N VAL A 25 16.42 -2.60 -11.09
CA VAL A 25 15.32 -1.69 -11.43
C VAL A 25 15.68 -1.02 -12.75
N GLU A 26 14.92 -1.32 -13.81
CA GLU A 26 15.11 -0.73 -15.14
C GLU A 26 14.64 0.73 -15.17
N ARG A 27 13.53 1.00 -14.50
CA ARG A 27 12.92 2.33 -14.44
C ARG A 27 12.27 2.55 -13.10
N ALA A 28 12.41 3.76 -12.57
CA ALA A 28 11.71 4.23 -11.37
C ALA A 28 11.25 5.66 -11.58
N VAL A 29 10.04 5.97 -11.11
CA VAL A 29 9.41 7.28 -11.29
C VAL A 29 8.73 7.72 -9.99
N PHE A 30 8.73 9.02 -9.74
CA PHE A 30 7.89 9.66 -8.73
C PHE A 30 6.86 10.53 -9.46
N GLY A 31 5.58 10.19 -9.34
CA GLY A 31 4.48 11.05 -9.76
C GLY A 31 3.90 11.83 -8.58
N LEU A 32 2.74 12.46 -8.81
CA LEU A 32 2.07 13.26 -7.79
C LEU A 32 1.37 12.41 -6.71
N PHE A 33 0.81 11.27 -7.09
CA PHE A 33 0.05 10.40 -6.18
C PHE A 33 0.64 9.00 -6.07
N PHE A 34 1.41 8.58 -7.07
CA PHE A 34 1.95 7.24 -7.18
C PHE A 34 3.42 7.32 -7.58
N SER A 35 4.21 6.46 -6.97
CA SER A 35 5.58 6.16 -7.39
C SER A 35 5.59 4.74 -7.90
N GLY A 36 6.38 4.48 -8.93
CA GLY A 36 6.40 3.19 -9.58
C GLY A 36 7.79 2.76 -9.98
N VAL A 37 7.96 1.45 -10.09
CA VAL A 37 9.17 0.84 -10.64
C VAL A 37 8.81 -0.22 -11.67
N LYS A 38 9.75 -0.48 -12.57
CA LYS A 38 9.83 -1.68 -13.42
C LYS A 38 11.15 -2.37 -13.12
N ILE A 39 11.09 -3.66 -12.82
CA ILE A 39 12.27 -4.51 -12.62
C ILE A 39 12.61 -5.27 -13.91
N SER A 40 13.84 -5.77 -14.01
CA SER A 40 14.36 -6.43 -15.21
C SER A 40 13.69 -7.74 -15.61
N THR A 41 12.77 -8.26 -14.78
CA THR A 41 11.88 -9.36 -15.15
C THR A 41 10.63 -8.87 -15.90
N GLY A 42 10.56 -7.59 -16.25
CA GLY A 42 9.41 -6.99 -16.94
C GLY A 42 8.23 -6.65 -16.03
N HIS A 43 8.32 -6.95 -14.72
CA HIS A 43 7.25 -6.71 -13.76
C HIS A 43 7.31 -5.29 -13.19
N GLY A 44 6.15 -4.73 -12.87
CA GLY A 44 6.02 -3.40 -12.28
C GLY A 44 5.39 -3.44 -10.89
N GLY A 45 5.66 -2.41 -10.10
CA GLY A 45 5.06 -2.26 -8.77
C GLY A 45 4.89 -0.80 -8.40
N LEU A 46 3.94 -0.54 -7.50
CA LEU A 46 3.52 0.81 -7.11
C LEU A 46 3.64 1.02 -5.61
N CYS A 47 3.75 2.29 -5.24
CA CYS A 47 3.59 2.77 -3.88
C CYS A 47 2.92 4.14 -3.93
N PHE A 48 2.15 4.50 -2.91
CA PHE A 48 1.67 5.87 -2.78
C PHE A 48 2.84 6.85 -2.63
N THR A 49 2.78 8.01 -3.29
CA THR A 49 3.79 9.05 -3.12
C THR A 49 3.47 9.92 -1.89
N PRO A 50 4.36 9.99 -0.87
CA PRO A 50 4.08 10.70 0.38
C PRO A 50 4.30 12.20 0.24
N VAL A 51 3.48 12.89 -0.58
CA VAL A 51 3.69 14.31 -0.96
C VAL A 51 3.78 15.24 0.25
N LYS A 52 3.03 14.94 1.31
CA LYS A 52 3.02 15.74 2.56
C LYS A 52 4.31 15.58 3.39
N GLU A 53 5.09 14.51 3.15
CA GLU A 53 6.36 14.24 3.83
C GLU A 53 7.57 14.65 3.01
N ILE A 54 7.37 15.06 1.75
CA ILE A 54 8.42 15.67 0.94
C ILE A 54 8.70 17.05 1.56
N PRO A 55 9.94 17.36 1.99
CA PRO A 55 10.28 18.67 2.51
C PRO A 55 9.81 19.73 1.53
N GLU A 56 9.21 20.83 2.03
CA GLU A 56 8.78 21.93 1.17
C GLU A 56 9.90 22.24 0.17
N ALA A 57 9.57 22.26 -1.12
CA ALA A 57 10.51 22.53 -2.19
C ALA A 57 10.87 24.03 -2.16
N VAL A 58 11.68 24.43 -1.18
CA VAL A 58 12.09 25.82 -0.97
C VAL A 58 13.23 26.20 -1.93
N CYS A 59 14.09 25.25 -2.34
CA CYS A 59 15.18 25.47 -3.30
C CYS A 59 15.76 24.14 -3.83
N CYS A 60 16.39 24.11 -5.01
CA CYS A 60 16.98 22.91 -5.63
C CYS A 60 17.83 22.02 -4.69
N PRO A 61 18.62 22.56 -3.72
CA PRO A 61 19.38 21.74 -2.77
C PRO A 61 18.50 20.91 -1.81
N SER A 62 17.32 21.39 -1.41
CA SER A 62 16.44 20.63 -0.52
C SER A 62 15.85 19.42 -1.26
N SER A 63 15.46 19.58 -2.52
CA SER A 63 15.01 18.49 -3.38
C SER A 63 16.12 17.46 -3.66
N ALA A 64 17.35 17.92 -3.93
CA ALA A 64 18.50 17.03 -4.11
C ALA A 64 18.83 16.24 -2.84
N LYS A 65 18.70 16.86 -1.65
CA LYS A 65 18.87 16.17 -0.37
C LYS A 65 17.74 15.17 -0.09
N ALA A 66 16.50 15.50 -0.49
CA ALA A 66 15.35 14.62 -0.34
C ALA A 66 15.49 13.34 -1.18
N MET A 67 16.02 13.43 -2.41
CA MET A 67 16.34 12.26 -3.23
C MET A 67 17.74 12.33 -3.84
N PRO A 68 18.78 11.90 -3.10
CA PRO A 68 20.17 12.01 -3.55
C PRO A 68 20.52 11.06 -4.71
N LEU A 69 19.64 10.12 -5.02
CA LEU A 69 19.82 9.14 -6.09
C LEU A 69 19.14 9.56 -7.40
N SER A 70 18.61 10.77 -7.51
CA SER A 70 18.05 11.30 -8.76
C SER A 70 19.05 11.17 -9.91
N GLY A 71 18.59 10.69 -11.07
CA GLY A 71 19.44 10.35 -12.22
C GLY A 71 20.23 9.04 -12.09
N LYS A 72 20.12 8.34 -10.95
CA LYS A 72 20.80 7.06 -10.67
C LYS A 72 19.84 5.98 -10.16
N LEU A 73 18.53 6.16 -10.37
CA LEU A 73 17.52 5.20 -9.93
C LEU A 73 17.50 3.94 -10.81
N SER A 74 17.59 4.14 -12.12
CA SER A 74 17.73 3.05 -13.10
C SER A 74 19.09 2.37 -13.00
N GLY A 75 19.12 1.05 -13.20
CA GLY A 75 20.33 0.24 -13.18
C GLY A 75 20.83 -0.15 -11.78
N ARG A 76 20.24 0.39 -10.70
CA ARG A 76 20.51 -0.09 -9.33
C ARG A 76 19.94 -1.50 -9.15
N SER A 77 20.64 -2.32 -8.37
CA SER A 77 20.20 -3.68 -8.07
C SER A 77 18.91 -3.67 -7.25
N VAL A 78 18.05 -4.66 -7.50
CA VAL A 78 16.84 -4.87 -6.71
C VAL A 78 17.17 -5.04 -5.22
N LYS A 79 18.29 -5.72 -4.90
CA LYS A 79 18.75 -5.88 -3.53
C LYS A 79 18.98 -4.54 -2.82
N SER A 80 19.64 -3.58 -3.48
CA SER A 80 19.84 -2.24 -2.92
C SER A 80 18.54 -1.46 -2.71
N TYR A 81 17.48 -1.74 -3.49
CA TYR A 81 16.15 -1.19 -3.21
C TYR A 81 15.50 -1.90 -2.01
N LEU A 82 15.60 -3.23 -1.89
CA LEU A 82 15.06 -3.94 -0.73
C LEU A 82 15.76 -3.55 0.58
N ASP A 83 17.06 -3.23 0.54
CA ASP A 83 17.78 -2.69 1.70
C ASP A 83 17.24 -1.32 2.15
N ASP A 84 16.53 -0.60 1.26
CA ASP A 84 15.90 0.69 1.56
C ASP A 84 14.54 0.58 2.26
N LEU A 85 14.01 -0.64 2.47
CA LEU A 85 12.72 -0.86 3.16
C LEU A 85 12.72 -0.35 4.62
N SER A 86 13.88 -0.34 5.28
CA SER A 86 14.05 0.18 6.64
C SER A 86 14.70 1.58 6.68
N HIS A 87 14.92 2.20 5.52
CA HIS A 87 15.66 3.46 5.43
C HIS A 87 14.80 4.64 5.93
N ALA A 88 15.40 5.54 6.71
CA ALA A 88 14.73 6.74 7.24
C ALA A 88 14.31 7.78 6.19
N ASN A 89 14.66 7.57 4.92
CA ASN A 89 14.29 8.45 3.82
C ASN A 89 13.05 7.87 3.16
N ILE A 90 11.92 8.55 3.34
CA ILE A 90 10.61 8.07 2.90
C ILE A 90 10.54 7.84 1.39
N LEU A 91 11.26 8.63 0.57
CA LEU A 91 11.29 8.46 -0.89
C LEU A 91 12.04 7.20 -1.31
N ARG A 92 13.17 6.90 -0.66
CA ARG A 92 13.88 5.62 -0.86
C ARG A 92 13.00 4.44 -0.47
N LYS A 93 12.36 4.53 0.69
CA LYS A 93 11.42 3.51 1.18
C LYS A 93 10.21 3.33 0.26
N THR A 94 9.71 4.41 -0.33
CA THR A 94 8.61 4.39 -1.30
C THR A 94 8.97 3.52 -2.51
N LEU A 95 10.15 3.73 -3.11
CA LEU A 95 10.60 2.90 -4.24
C LEU A 95 10.97 1.48 -3.81
N ALA A 96 11.45 1.29 -2.58
CA ALA A 96 11.69 -0.02 -2.00
C ALA A 96 10.40 -0.85 -1.91
N ILE A 97 9.31 -0.25 -1.41
CA ILE A 97 8.00 -0.90 -1.34
C ILE A 97 7.45 -1.17 -2.74
N ALA A 98 7.56 -0.21 -3.67
CA ALA A 98 7.19 -0.44 -5.07
C ALA A 98 7.97 -1.61 -5.68
N THR A 99 9.25 -1.76 -5.34
CA THR A 99 10.10 -2.89 -5.78
C THR A 99 9.63 -4.21 -5.17
N LEU A 100 9.28 -4.23 -3.88
CA LEU A 100 8.71 -5.40 -3.22
C LEU A 100 7.37 -5.82 -3.86
N ASN A 101 6.52 -4.86 -4.22
CA ASN A 101 5.27 -5.11 -4.93
C ASN A 101 5.54 -5.70 -6.34
N ALA A 102 6.54 -5.20 -7.06
CA ALA A 102 6.93 -5.74 -8.37
C ALA A 102 7.46 -7.19 -8.28
N LEU A 103 8.26 -7.49 -7.25
CA LEU A 103 8.74 -8.85 -6.99
C LEU A 103 7.61 -9.79 -6.57
N SER A 104 6.60 -9.29 -5.84
CA SER A 104 5.43 -10.06 -5.47
C SER A 104 4.61 -10.45 -6.70
N ALA A 105 4.46 -9.54 -7.68
CA ALA A 105 3.85 -9.86 -8.96
C ALA A 105 4.62 -10.97 -9.72
N CYS A 106 5.96 -10.86 -9.77
CA CYS A 106 6.83 -11.88 -10.38
C CYS A 106 6.70 -13.22 -9.65
N TYR A 107 6.62 -13.21 -8.32
CA TYR A 107 6.39 -14.39 -7.50
C TYR A 107 5.04 -15.06 -7.82
N TRP A 108 3.95 -14.31 -7.94
CA TRP A 108 2.63 -14.87 -8.29
C TRP A 108 2.56 -15.39 -9.73
N GLU A 109 3.35 -14.82 -10.65
CA GLU A 109 3.45 -15.35 -12.01
C GLU A 109 4.09 -16.74 -12.00
N GLU A 110 5.17 -16.91 -11.23
CA GLU A 110 5.98 -18.15 -11.17
C GLU A 110 5.38 -19.23 -10.25
N ASN A 111 4.55 -18.87 -9.27
CA ASN A 111 3.96 -19.82 -8.31
C ASN A 111 2.44 -19.91 -8.48
N LYS A 112 1.93 -21.13 -8.69
CA LYS A 112 0.49 -21.40 -8.83
C LYS A 112 -0.15 -22.00 -7.59
N ASP A 113 0.65 -22.62 -6.72
CA ASP A 113 0.20 -23.21 -5.46
C ASP A 113 0.40 -22.21 -4.33
N LEU A 114 -0.57 -21.31 -4.15
CA LEU A 114 -0.55 -20.27 -3.12
C LEU A 114 -1.49 -20.63 -1.96
N ASP A 115 -1.07 -20.33 -0.73
CA ASP A 115 -1.89 -20.49 0.49
C ASP A 115 -2.92 -19.35 0.67
N TYR A 116 -3.18 -18.60 -0.39
CA TYR A 116 -4.15 -17.51 -0.45
C TYR A 116 -4.73 -17.38 -1.85
N LYS A 117 -5.91 -16.78 -1.94
CA LYS A 117 -6.58 -16.52 -3.22
C LYS A 117 -6.36 -15.09 -3.66
N ILE A 118 -6.03 -14.88 -4.93
CA ILE A 118 -5.99 -13.56 -5.56
C ILE A 118 -7.14 -13.48 -6.57
N GLU A 119 -7.96 -12.43 -6.46
CA GLU A 119 -8.95 -12.06 -7.46
C GLU A 119 -8.54 -10.75 -8.13
N MET A 120 -8.66 -10.70 -9.46
CA MET A 120 -8.32 -9.53 -10.27
C MET A 120 -9.58 -8.78 -10.70
N ASP A 121 -9.44 -7.49 -10.97
CA ASP A 121 -10.53 -6.58 -11.38
C ASP A 121 -11.69 -6.54 -10.37
N VAL A 122 -11.34 -6.56 -9.08
CA VAL A 122 -12.27 -6.46 -7.97
C VAL A 122 -11.87 -5.30 -7.07
N ASP A 123 -12.85 -4.46 -6.70
CA ASP A 123 -12.62 -3.42 -5.68
C ASP A 123 -12.69 -4.05 -4.29
N SER A 124 -11.62 -3.89 -3.51
CA SER A 124 -11.55 -4.40 -2.14
C SER A 124 -12.69 -3.90 -1.23
N PHE A 125 -13.28 -2.74 -1.51
CA PHE A 125 -14.42 -2.26 -0.74
C PHE A 125 -15.72 -3.03 -1.04
N ASP A 126 -15.84 -3.64 -2.22
CA ASP A 126 -17.05 -4.39 -2.63
C ASP A 126 -17.13 -5.75 -1.94
N VAL A 127 -16.00 -6.30 -1.51
CA VAL A 127 -15.93 -7.62 -0.87
C VAL A 127 -16.12 -7.57 0.65
N MET A 128 -15.98 -6.38 1.25
CA MET A 128 -16.17 -6.19 2.68
C MET A 128 -17.66 -6.13 3.02
N LYS A 129 -18.06 -6.90 4.04
CA LYS A 129 -19.43 -6.85 4.57
C LYS A 129 -19.49 -5.83 5.69
N ILE A 130 -20.31 -4.79 5.52
CA ILE A 130 -20.56 -3.81 6.58
C ILE A 130 -21.41 -4.48 7.67
N PRO A 131 -20.91 -4.61 8.90
CA PRO A 131 -21.64 -5.32 9.94
C PRO A 131 -22.76 -4.43 10.50
N GLN A 132 -23.96 -4.99 10.59
CA GLN A 132 -25.14 -4.29 11.12
C GLN A 132 -25.11 -4.24 12.65
N GLY A 133 -25.38 -3.06 13.22
CA GLY A 133 -25.39 -2.86 14.68
C GLY A 133 -24.04 -3.02 15.37
N LYS A 134 -22.94 -2.97 14.60
CA LYS A 134 -21.56 -3.11 15.08
C LYS A 134 -20.72 -1.91 14.65
N LYS A 135 -19.56 -1.75 15.29
CA LYS A 135 -18.68 -0.61 15.05
C LYS A 135 -17.69 -0.90 13.92
N SER A 136 -17.41 0.12 13.11
CA SER A 136 -16.35 0.08 12.10
C SER A 136 -15.35 1.23 12.29
N VAL A 137 -14.10 1.01 11.93
CA VAL A 137 -13.07 2.04 11.92
C VAL A 137 -12.43 2.12 10.54
N VAL A 138 -12.27 3.33 10.03
CA VAL A 138 -11.55 3.61 8.79
C VAL A 138 -10.31 4.43 9.12
N ILE A 139 -9.12 3.91 8.82
CA ILE A 139 -7.85 4.62 8.98
C ILE A 139 -7.46 5.25 7.63
N GLY A 140 -7.48 6.57 7.58
CA GLY A 140 -7.27 7.39 6.39
C GLY A 140 -8.55 7.78 5.65
N ALA A 141 -8.46 8.78 4.79
CA ALA A 141 -9.59 9.30 4.02
C ALA A 141 -9.98 8.41 2.81
N LEU A 142 -10.50 7.22 3.09
CA LEU A 142 -10.96 6.25 2.08
C LEU A 142 -12.40 6.55 1.64
N VAL A 143 -12.59 7.67 0.95
CA VAL A 143 -13.91 8.22 0.56
C VAL A 143 -14.88 7.17 -0.02
N PRO A 144 -14.49 6.24 -0.91
CA PRO A 144 -15.41 5.21 -1.40
C PRO A 144 -15.99 4.33 -0.28
N MET A 145 -15.18 3.95 0.72
CA MET A 145 -15.66 3.19 1.88
C MET A 145 -16.52 4.04 2.81
N LEU A 146 -16.14 5.30 3.05
CA LEU A 146 -16.93 6.23 3.87
C LEU A 146 -18.35 6.40 3.29
N LYS A 147 -18.47 6.54 1.96
CA LYS A 147 -19.77 6.62 1.28
C LYS A 147 -20.63 5.37 1.49
N LYS A 148 -20.02 4.18 1.46
CA LYS A 148 -20.74 2.93 1.72
C LYS A 148 -21.23 2.83 3.16
N LEU A 149 -20.38 3.19 4.13
CA LEU A 149 -20.75 3.20 5.55
C LEU A 149 -21.87 4.20 5.84
N LEU A 150 -21.79 5.41 5.27
CA LEU A 150 -22.86 6.42 5.36
C LEU A 150 -24.17 5.95 4.72
N ALA A 151 -24.11 5.30 3.56
CA ALA A 151 -25.29 4.78 2.88
C ALA A 151 -25.95 3.61 3.65
N ALA A 152 -25.16 2.87 4.43
CA ALA A 152 -25.62 1.78 5.27
C ALA A 152 -26.07 2.22 6.67
N ASP A 153 -26.04 3.52 6.98
CA ASP A 153 -26.29 4.08 8.32
C ASP A 153 -25.44 3.37 9.41
N ALA A 154 -24.19 3.06 9.08
CA ALA A 154 -23.30 2.30 9.95
C ALA A 154 -22.75 3.16 11.10
N ASP A 155 -22.49 2.54 12.25
CA ASP A 155 -21.72 3.16 13.32
C ASP A 155 -20.22 3.06 13.00
N PHE A 156 -19.60 4.19 12.63
CA PHE A 156 -18.18 4.20 12.31
C PHE A 156 -17.46 5.47 12.74
N LYS A 157 -16.13 5.35 12.85
CA LYS A 157 -15.20 6.47 12.95
C LYS A 157 -14.17 6.46 11.83
N VAL A 158 -13.82 7.65 11.34
CA VAL A 158 -12.71 7.84 10.40
C VAL A 158 -11.57 8.55 11.12
N LEU A 159 -10.44 7.87 11.22
CA LEU A 159 -9.24 8.37 11.86
C LEU A 159 -8.30 8.88 10.78
N GLU A 160 -8.04 10.19 10.79
CA GLU A 160 -7.18 10.82 9.80
C GLU A 160 -6.30 11.91 10.42
N MET A 161 -5.10 12.08 9.86
CA MET A 161 -4.14 13.11 10.26
C MET A 161 -4.57 14.51 9.82
N ASP A 162 -5.18 14.65 8.64
CA ASP A 162 -5.58 15.94 8.05
C ASP A 162 -7.08 15.99 7.77
N SER A 163 -7.86 16.60 8.67
CA SER A 163 -9.32 16.69 8.54
C SER A 163 -9.79 17.39 7.26
N ARG A 164 -8.94 18.17 6.58
CA ARG A 164 -9.29 18.83 5.30
C ARG A 164 -9.52 17.83 4.15
N THR A 165 -9.12 16.58 4.31
CA THR A 165 -9.41 15.51 3.35
C THR A 165 -10.84 14.97 3.46
N LEU A 166 -11.60 15.38 4.49
CA LEU A 166 -12.98 14.96 4.74
C LEU A 166 -13.94 16.13 4.51
N LYS A 167 -15.19 15.82 4.15
CA LYS A 167 -16.23 16.85 3.89
C LYS A 167 -17.64 16.41 4.26
N GLY A 168 -18.48 17.39 4.57
CA GLY A 168 -19.90 17.16 4.87
C GLY A 168 -20.08 16.16 6.00
N LYS A 169 -20.95 15.17 5.80
CA LYS A 169 -21.25 14.12 6.79
C LYS A 169 -20.02 13.31 7.22
N GLU A 170 -18.98 13.21 6.39
CA GLU A 170 -17.75 12.49 6.75
C GLU A 170 -17.07 13.10 7.99
N LEU A 171 -17.18 14.42 8.17
CA LEU A 171 -16.59 15.14 9.31
C LEU A 171 -17.27 14.83 10.64
N GLU A 172 -18.54 14.43 10.64
CA GLU A 172 -19.28 14.04 11.85
C GLU A 172 -18.70 12.74 12.46
N HIS A 173 -18.01 11.94 11.64
CA HIS A 173 -17.37 10.68 12.04
C HIS A 173 -15.86 10.83 12.30
N PHE A 174 -15.30 12.03 12.15
CA PHE A 174 -13.87 12.27 12.30
C PHE A 174 -13.37 12.04 13.73
N ALA A 175 -12.21 11.41 13.85
CA ALA A 175 -11.38 11.36 15.05
C ALA A 175 -9.89 11.55 14.68
N GLN A 176 -9.07 11.96 15.63
CA GLN A 176 -7.64 12.11 15.34
C GLN A 176 -6.97 10.73 15.25
N SER A 177 -5.97 10.60 14.39
CA SER A 177 -5.22 9.35 14.22
C SER A 177 -4.61 8.80 15.51
N LYS A 178 -4.18 9.69 16.43
CA LYS A 178 -3.64 9.32 17.75
C LYS A 178 -4.65 8.63 18.67
N ASP A 179 -5.95 8.78 18.39
CA ASP A 179 -7.04 8.23 19.20
C ASP A 179 -7.39 6.79 18.78
N ALA A 180 -6.57 6.13 17.94
CA ALA A 180 -6.78 4.75 17.49
C ALA A 180 -7.07 3.76 18.62
N GLY A 181 -6.38 3.89 19.75
CA GLY A 181 -6.59 3.04 20.93
C GLY A 181 -7.96 3.20 21.60
N LEU A 182 -8.73 4.25 21.29
CA LEU A 182 -10.10 4.43 21.77
C LEU A 182 -11.14 3.69 20.92
N TYR A 183 -10.82 3.35 19.68
CA TYR A 183 -11.80 2.88 18.69
C TYR A 183 -11.51 1.47 18.19
N LEU A 184 -10.25 1.13 17.87
CA LEU A 184 -9.87 -0.17 17.32
C LEU A 184 -10.18 -1.37 18.24
N PRO A 185 -10.01 -1.29 19.57
CA PRO A 185 -10.29 -2.44 20.44
C PRO A 185 -11.75 -2.91 20.45
N ASP A 186 -12.68 -2.02 20.07
CA ASP A 186 -14.13 -2.28 20.04
C ASP A 186 -14.69 -2.39 18.61
N SER A 187 -13.85 -2.26 17.59
CA SER A 187 -14.24 -2.30 16.19
C SER A 187 -14.39 -3.73 15.68
N ASP A 188 -15.42 -3.99 14.88
CA ASP A 188 -15.65 -5.29 14.24
C ASP A 188 -15.22 -5.31 12.76
N LEU A 189 -15.07 -4.14 12.15
CA LEU A 189 -14.60 -3.96 10.78
C LEU A 189 -13.58 -2.82 10.73
N ASP A 190 -12.34 -3.13 10.38
CA ASP A 190 -11.26 -2.16 10.24
C ASP A 190 -10.82 -2.05 8.78
N VAL A 191 -10.91 -0.84 8.22
CA VAL A 191 -10.43 -0.55 6.86
C VAL A 191 -9.25 0.40 6.93
N ILE A 192 -8.07 -0.11 6.62
CA ILE A 192 -6.80 0.55 6.86
C ILE A 192 -6.12 0.87 5.53
N THR A 193 -5.78 2.14 5.33
CA THR A 193 -4.98 2.54 4.15
C THR A 193 -3.60 1.89 4.15
N GLY A 194 -3.13 1.46 2.97
CA GLY A 194 -1.78 0.93 2.75
C GLY A 194 -0.68 1.96 3.02
N VAL A 195 -0.99 3.25 3.14
CA VAL A 195 -0.02 4.28 3.56
C VAL A 195 0.55 4.00 4.95
N THR A 196 -0.20 3.31 5.82
CA THR A 196 0.26 2.86 7.14
C THR A 196 1.46 1.91 7.08
N ILE A 197 1.68 1.24 5.94
CA ILE A 197 2.87 0.43 5.68
C ILE A 197 4.09 1.35 5.47
N LEU A 198 3.90 2.39 4.66
CA LEU A 198 4.95 3.33 4.24
C LEU A 198 5.45 4.17 5.42
N ASN A 199 4.57 4.67 6.27
CA ASN A 199 4.93 5.50 7.44
C ASN A 199 5.15 4.69 8.74
N ASP A 200 5.28 3.36 8.64
CA ASP A 200 5.58 2.44 9.75
C ASP A 200 4.51 2.31 10.86
N THR A 201 3.27 2.82 10.67
CA THR A 201 2.24 2.76 11.73
C THR A 201 1.38 1.49 11.73
N LEU A 202 1.39 0.69 10.64
CA LEU A 202 0.52 -0.49 10.53
C LEU A 202 0.70 -1.53 11.65
N PRO A 203 1.92 -1.91 12.09
CA PRO A 203 2.09 -2.92 13.13
C PRO A 203 1.36 -2.56 14.44
N ASP A 204 1.47 -1.30 14.87
CA ASP A 204 0.86 -0.82 16.11
C ASP A 204 -0.67 -0.75 15.99
N LEU A 205 -1.19 -0.34 14.82
CA LEU A 205 -2.63 -0.35 14.55
C LEU A 205 -3.20 -1.77 14.62
N LEU A 206 -2.55 -2.74 13.96
CA LEU A 206 -2.99 -4.14 13.99
C LEU A 206 -2.97 -4.73 15.42
N ALA A 207 -2.00 -4.33 16.24
CA ALA A 207 -1.93 -4.77 17.64
C ALA A 207 -3.08 -4.26 18.51
N MET A 208 -3.73 -3.16 18.12
CA MET A 208 -4.91 -2.61 18.81
C MET A 208 -6.24 -3.17 18.30
N CYS A 209 -6.25 -3.83 17.13
CA CYS A 209 -7.47 -4.35 16.54
C CYS A 209 -8.05 -5.47 17.39
N LYS A 210 -9.38 -5.50 17.50
CA LYS A 210 -10.11 -6.54 18.21
C LYS A 210 -9.82 -7.92 17.60
N PRO A 211 -9.50 -8.95 18.41
CA PRO A 211 -9.38 -10.32 17.91
C PRO A 211 -10.65 -10.78 17.19
N GLY A 212 -10.49 -11.23 15.94
CA GLY A 212 -11.61 -11.69 15.11
C GLY A 212 -12.37 -10.59 14.36
N ALA A 213 -11.91 -9.33 14.40
CA ALA A 213 -12.39 -8.29 13.50
C ALA A 213 -12.08 -8.62 12.04
N ASP A 214 -12.94 -8.16 11.13
CA ASP A 214 -12.65 -8.17 9.70
C ASP A 214 -11.72 -7.00 9.38
N ILE A 215 -10.49 -7.28 8.95
CA ILE A 215 -9.47 -6.26 8.73
C ILE A 215 -9.06 -6.24 7.26
N LEU A 216 -9.34 -5.12 6.59
CA LEU A 216 -8.89 -4.82 5.23
C LEU A 216 -7.71 -3.85 5.26
N VAL A 217 -6.57 -4.25 4.70
CA VAL A 217 -5.47 -3.31 4.37
C VAL A 217 -5.49 -3.04 2.86
N THR A 218 -5.72 -1.80 2.45
CA THR A 218 -5.97 -1.47 1.04
C THR A 218 -5.24 -0.25 0.51
N GLY A 219 -4.79 -0.34 -0.74
CA GLY A 219 -4.21 0.76 -1.49
C GLY A 219 -3.01 0.33 -2.33
N PRO A 220 -2.46 1.24 -3.14
CA PRO A 220 -1.36 0.93 -4.07
C PRO A 220 -0.10 0.42 -3.37
N THR A 221 0.11 0.86 -2.13
CA THR A 221 1.22 0.44 -1.27
C THR A 221 1.08 -1.02 -0.79
N ALA A 222 -0.14 -1.57 -0.73
CA ALA A 222 -0.46 -2.90 -0.22
C ALA A 222 -0.52 -3.98 -1.32
N GLY A 223 0.38 -3.90 -2.31
CA GLY A 223 0.43 -4.82 -3.46
C GLY A 223 1.48 -5.94 -3.34
N MET A 224 1.88 -6.32 -2.12
CA MET A 224 2.86 -7.37 -1.87
C MET A 224 2.20 -8.68 -1.42
N ILE A 225 3.00 -9.74 -1.31
CA ILE A 225 2.59 -11.00 -0.69
C ILE A 225 1.96 -10.80 0.70
N PRO A 226 0.87 -11.52 1.03
CA PRO A 226 0.04 -11.20 2.20
C PRO A 226 0.44 -11.92 3.48
N ASP A 227 1.42 -12.83 3.43
CA ASP A 227 1.73 -13.79 4.50
C ASP A 227 1.94 -13.12 5.87
N ALA A 228 2.78 -12.09 5.90
CA ALA A 228 3.08 -11.33 7.12
C ALA A 228 1.86 -10.56 7.66
N PHE A 229 0.93 -10.18 6.78
CA PHE A 229 -0.30 -9.46 7.12
C PHE A 229 -1.33 -10.43 7.71
N PHE A 230 -1.54 -11.57 7.06
CA PHE A 230 -2.48 -12.59 7.51
C PHE A 230 -2.08 -13.22 8.84
N LYS A 231 -0.76 -13.40 9.07
CA LYS A 231 -0.21 -13.79 10.38
C LYS A 231 -0.60 -12.82 11.51
N ARG A 232 -0.92 -11.56 11.18
CA ARG A 232 -1.27 -10.49 12.13
C ARG A 232 -2.76 -10.11 12.09
N GLY A 233 -3.61 -11.02 11.62
CA GLY A 233 -5.06 -10.85 11.72
C GLY A 233 -5.70 -10.09 10.56
N VAL A 234 -4.92 -9.58 9.59
CA VAL A 234 -5.50 -9.07 8.34
C VAL A 234 -6.29 -10.18 7.67
N THR A 235 -7.54 -9.90 7.29
CA THR A 235 -8.44 -10.89 6.66
C THR A 235 -8.45 -10.76 5.14
N VAL A 236 -8.31 -9.52 4.65
CA VAL A 236 -8.29 -9.19 3.22
C VAL A 236 -7.24 -8.12 2.94
N MET A 237 -6.54 -8.22 1.82
CA MET A 237 -5.73 -7.13 1.28
C MET A 237 -6.27 -6.64 -0.06
N GLY A 238 -6.27 -5.32 -0.25
CA GLY A 238 -6.60 -4.66 -1.51
C GLY A 238 -5.36 -4.03 -2.13
N GLY A 239 -4.83 -4.63 -3.18
CA GLY A 239 -3.60 -4.19 -3.85
C GLY A 239 -3.85 -3.71 -5.27
N ILE A 240 -2.77 -3.30 -5.94
CA ILE A 240 -2.76 -3.00 -7.37
C ILE A 240 -1.71 -3.86 -8.05
N LEU A 241 -2.11 -4.60 -9.09
CA LEU A 241 -1.21 -5.37 -9.95
C LEU A 241 -0.92 -4.57 -11.23
N VAL A 242 0.34 -4.25 -11.47
CA VAL A 242 0.74 -3.56 -12.72
C VAL A 242 0.77 -4.56 -13.87
N THR A 243 0.02 -4.28 -14.92
CA THR A 243 -0.09 -5.17 -16.10
C THR A 243 0.71 -4.67 -17.30
N LYS A 244 0.93 -3.34 -17.41
CA LYS A 244 1.75 -2.73 -18.47
C LYS A 244 2.68 -1.68 -17.87
N PRO A 245 3.84 -2.09 -17.32
CA PRO A 245 4.70 -1.17 -16.56
C PRO A 245 5.17 0.04 -17.36
N ASP A 246 5.59 -0.11 -18.62
CA ASP A 246 6.11 1.02 -19.38
C ASP A 246 5.04 2.12 -19.60
N GLU A 247 3.85 1.72 -20.09
CA GLU A 247 2.70 2.62 -20.27
C GLU A 247 2.28 3.29 -18.95
N LEU A 248 2.24 2.52 -17.87
CA LEU A 248 1.86 3.04 -16.57
C LEU A 248 2.87 4.06 -16.04
N LEU A 249 4.17 3.77 -16.16
CA LEU A 249 5.22 4.65 -15.66
C LEU A 249 5.30 5.95 -16.48
N ASP A 250 4.93 5.94 -17.76
CA ASP A 250 4.75 7.17 -18.56
C ASP A 250 3.63 8.03 -17.97
N ILE A 251 2.44 7.45 -17.77
CA ILE A 251 1.29 8.14 -17.17
C ILE A 251 1.64 8.73 -15.80
N ILE A 252 2.33 7.97 -14.94
CA ILE A 252 2.76 8.48 -13.63
C ILE A 252 3.73 9.66 -13.77
N SER A 253 4.68 9.58 -14.72
CA SER A 253 5.66 10.65 -14.97
C SER A 253 5.00 11.93 -15.46
N GLU A 254 3.81 11.84 -16.08
CA GLU A 254 2.98 12.97 -16.52
C GLU A 254 2.06 13.52 -15.42
N GLY A 255 2.17 13.01 -14.18
CA GLY A 255 1.31 13.42 -13.06
C GLY A 255 -0.03 12.69 -13.01
N GLY A 256 -0.15 11.59 -13.75
CA GLY A 256 -1.34 10.75 -13.76
C GLY A 256 -1.68 10.14 -12.39
N SER A 257 -2.92 9.71 -12.30
CA SER A 257 -3.54 9.13 -11.09
C SER A 257 -4.28 7.85 -11.44
N GLY A 258 -4.81 7.14 -10.43
CA GLY A 258 -5.52 5.88 -10.64
C GLY A 258 -6.64 5.93 -11.69
N TYR A 259 -7.31 7.08 -11.87
CA TYR A 259 -8.32 7.28 -12.92
C TYR A 259 -7.79 7.12 -14.35
N HIS A 260 -6.48 7.29 -14.55
CA HIS A 260 -5.86 7.25 -15.86
C HIS A 260 -5.47 5.82 -16.25
N PHE A 261 -5.05 4.98 -15.28
CA PHE A 261 -4.45 3.67 -15.54
C PHE A 261 -5.18 2.43 -14.98
N PHE A 262 -6.11 2.58 -14.01
CA PHE A 262 -6.88 1.44 -13.52
C PHE A 262 -7.78 0.85 -14.63
N GLY A 263 -7.80 -0.49 -14.74
CA GLY A 263 -8.50 -1.23 -15.81
C GLY A 263 -7.86 -1.09 -17.19
N LYS A 264 -6.60 -0.60 -17.26
CA LYS A 264 -5.85 -0.42 -18.51
C LYS A 264 -4.43 -0.96 -18.40
N SER A 265 -3.61 -0.32 -17.58
CA SER A 265 -2.19 -0.66 -17.37
C SER A 265 -1.88 -1.08 -15.93
N ALA A 266 -2.89 -1.06 -15.06
CA ALA A 266 -2.91 -1.79 -13.80
C ALA A 266 -4.33 -2.23 -13.42
N GLU A 267 -4.41 -3.36 -12.74
CA GLU A 267 -5.65 -3.95 -12.22
C GLU A 267 -5.72 -3.84 -10.70
N ARG A 268 -6.93 -3.67 -10.18
CA ARG A 268 -7.17 -3.86 -8.74
C ARG A 268 -7.14 -5.35 -8.44
N ILE A 269 -6.54 -5.70 -7.32
CA ILE A 269 -6.54 -7.08 -6.84
C ILE A 269 -7.05 -7.14 -5.41
N VAL A 270 -7.74 -8.24 -5.09
CA VAL A 270 -8.12 -8.60 -3.74
C VAL A 270 -7.45 -9.91 -3.39
N ILE A 271 -6.76 -9.93 -2.26
CA ILE A 271 -6.06 -11.10 -1.74
C ILE A 271 -6.79 -11.57 -0.49
N TYR A 272 -7.27 -12.80 -0.50
CA TYR A 272 -8.01 -13.40 0.59
C TYR A 272 -7.16 -14.39 1.34
N ARG A 273 -7.23 -14.35 2.66
CA ARG A 273 -6.72 -15.41 3.51
C ARG A 273 -7.52 -16.69 3.27
N ASN A 274 -6.85 -17.79 2.94
CA ASN A 274 -7.51 -19.09 2.92
C ASN A 274 -7.98 -19.40 4.35
N LYS A 275 -9.24 -19.82 4.50
CA LYS A 275 -9.81 -20.23 5.78
C LYS A 275 -9.31 -21.60 6.19
#